data_AF-A0A7K6TKZ8-F1
#
_entry.id   AF-A0A7K6TKZ8-F1
#
_cell.length_a   1.000
_cell.length_b   1.000
_cell.length_c   1.000
_cell.angle_alpha   90.00
_cell.angle_beta   90.00
_cell.angle_gamma   90.00
#
_symmetry.space_group_name_H-M   'P 1'
#
loop_
_entity.id
_entity.type
_entity.pdbx_description
1 polymer ?
#
loop_
_entity_poly.entity_id
_entity_poly.type
_entity_poly.pdbx_seq_one_letter_code
_entity_poly.pdbx_strand_id
1 'polypeptide(L)'
;MAKRLLVAYGLWALGGPLGLHHLYLGRDSHALLWMVTLGGFGGGWLWDFWHLPAWVAAANGAPGGRVGAVPALSPLRLAGQVAVGTYFGLVAALAMPWVPALVAQPLAVGLGVQLVASVGDQTARAPSTLAAAFVASLLFQGRVLAVLPASLAAGVTAQRHRRYKPHGAAQPRLAARLYRLGLACLAFAAPLACRGLCGAAGALGTMLALPRAVTELLLLPLRATGLLAEVLGFAGGFPAQEWSGRGERQQRAYEVLGLLPGSSTEDVHRSYRELVKLWHPDHNRQRAEEAERRFIELQEAYEEL
;
A
#
# COMPACT_ATOMS: atom_id res chain seq x y z
N MET A 1 -47.05 11.06 4.92
CA MET A 1 -46.96 11.36 6.36
C MET A 1 -45.93 12.46 6.55
N ALA A 2 -46.28 13.52 7.28
CA ALA A 2 -45.35 14.62 7.56
C ALA A 2 -44.17 14.15 8.42
N LYS A 3 -42.97 14.57 8.06
CA LYS A 3 -41.72 14.33 8.78
C LYS A 3 -41.62 15.27 9.97
N ARG A 4 -41.27 14.72 11.15
CA ARG A 4 -41.15 15.48 12.40
C ARG A 4 -39.69 15.85 12.63
N LEU A 5 -39.44 17.12 12.97
CA LEU A 5 -38.10 17.63 13.23
C LEU A 5 -37.41 16.92 14.41
N LEU A 6 -38.15 16.65 15.49
CA LEU A 6 -37.62 15.94 16.67
C LEU A 6 -37.14 14.53 16.32
N VAL A 7 -37.87 13.81 15.47
CA VAL A 7 -37.46 12.47 15.01
C VAL A 7 -36.20 12.55 14.17
N ALA A 8 -36.08 13.57 13.31
CA ALA A 8 -34.86 13.80 12.54
C ALA A 8 -33.65 14.08 13.44
N TYR A 9 -33.78 14.90 14.48
CA TYR A 9 -32.70 15.15 15.45
C TYR A 9 -32.34 13.92 16.28
N GLY A 10 -33.34 13.13 16.70
CA GLY A 10 -33.08 11.87 17.41
C GLY A 10 -32.28 10.88 16.56
N LEU A 11 -32.63 10.76 15.27
CA LEU A 11 -31.88 9.92 14.32
C LEU A 11 -30.49 10.48 14.00
N TRP A 12 -30.34 11.81 13.97
CA TRP A 12 -29.05 12.46 13.82
C TRP A 12 -28.13 12.21 15.02
N ALA A 13 -28.65 12.23 16.25
CA ALA A 13 -27.85 11.97 17.45
C ALA A 13 -27.43 10.48 17.54
N LEU A 14 -28.35 9.55 17.26
CA LEU A 14 -28.11 8.12 17.41
C LEU A 14 -27.33 7.49 16.25
N GLY A 15 -27.49 8.02 15.03
CA GLY A 15 -26.87 7.45 13.83
C GLY A 15 -26.50 8.50 12.80
N GLY A 16 -26.10 9.69 13.27
CA GLY A 16 -25.62 10.80 12.46
C GLY A 16 -24.51 10.36 11.50
N PRO A 17 -23.40 9.76 11.98
CA PRO A 17 -22.33 9.28 11.10
C PRO A 17 -22.77 8.23 10.07
N LEU A 18 -23.82 7.45 10.38
CA LEU A 18 -24.39 6.44 9.47
C LEU A 18 -25.45 7.02 8.52
N GLY A 19 -25.86 8.29 8.69
CA GLY A 19 -26.83 8.96 7.83
C GLY A 19 -28.28 8.52 8.04
N LEU A 20 -28.66 8.06 9.23
CA LEU A 20 -30.04 7.60 9.52
C LEU A 20 -31.09 8.70 9.31
N HIS A 21 -30.78 9.94 9.66
CA HIS A 21 -31.66 11.10 9.42
C HIS A 21 -31.88 11.36 7.93
N HIS A 22 -30.88 11.13 7.08
CA HIS A 22 -31.03 11.24 5.62
C HIS A 22 -31.93 10.15 5.04
N LEU A 23 -31.84 8.93 5.57
CA LEU A 23 -32.74 7.83 5.21
C LEU A 23 -34.20 8.17 5.58
N TYR A 24 -34.43 8.73 6.77
CA TYR A 24 -35.76 9.17 7.21
C TYR A 24 -36.34 10.26 6.29
N LEU A 25 -35.50 11.19 5.82
CA LEU A 25 -35.88 12.29 4.93
C LEU A 25 -36.03 11.90 3.46
N GLY A 26 -35.76 10.64 3.08
CA GLY A 26 -35.88 10.22 1.67
C GLY A 26 -34.64 10.48 0.81
N ARG A 27 -33.52 10.89 1.42
CA ARG A 27 -32.30 11.34 0.74
C ARG A 27 -31.29 10.20 0.61
N ASP A 28 -31.63 9.15 -0.15
CA ASP A 28 -30.86 7.90 -0.25
C ASP A 28 -29.39 8.11 -0.64
N SER A 29 -29.09 8.94 -1.65
CA SER A 29 -27.71 9.22 -2.05
C SER A 29 -26.89 9.90 -0.95
N HIS A 30 -27.55 10.72 -0.12
CA HIS A 30 -26.90 11.41 1.00
C HIS A 30 -26.62 10.44 2.15
N ALA A 31 -27.58 9.55 2.45
CA ALA A 31 -27.39 8.47 3.41
C ALA A 31 -26.24 7.55 2.98
N LEU A 32 -26.22 7.11 1.72
CA LEU A 32 -25.14 6.27 1.19
C LEU A 32 -23.78 6.94 1.31
N LEU A 33 -23.69 8.23 0.97
CA LEU A 33 -22.46 9.00 1.12
C LEU A 33 -21.97 9.01 2.57
N TRP A 34 -22.87 9.19 3.54
CA TRP A 34 -22.52 9.17 4.96
C TRP A 34 -22.04 7.78 5.41
N MET A 35 -22.71 6.71 4.99
CA MET A 35 -22.33 5.34 5.33
C MET A 35 -20.93 4.99 4.82
N VAL A 36 -20.59 5.37 3.58
CA VAL A 36 -19.29 5.03 2.97
C VAL A 36 -18.15 5.98 3.35
N THR A 37 -18.47 7.16 3.90
CA THR A 37 -17.45 8.15 4.34
C THR A 37 -17.43 8.40 5.84
N LEU A 38 -18.19 7.62 6.62
CA LEU A 38 -18.35 7.77 8.07
C LEU A 38 -18.74 9.21 8.46
N GLY A 39 -19.87 9.67 7.90
CA GLY A 39 -20.43 10.99 8.23
C GLY A 39 -19.79 12.15 7.46
N GLY A 40 -19.35 11.92 6.23
CA GLY A 40 -18.68 12.95 5.42
C GLY A 40 -17.28 13.25 5.93
N PHE A 41 -16.47 12.21 6.12
CA PHE A 41 -15.13 12.26 6.71
C PHE A 41 -15.13 12.81 8.16
N GLY A 42 -16.17 12.46 8.94
CA GLY A 42 -16.30 12.86 10.34
C GLY A 42 -16.72 14.32 10.59
N GLY A 43 -16.60 15.22 9.61
CA GLY A 43 -17.03 16.63 9.73
C GLY A 43 -18.43 16.91 9.20
N GLY A 44 -18.86 16.18 8.16
CA GLY A 44 -20.14 16.41 7.49
C GLY A 44 -21.37 16.24 8.39
N TRP A 45 -21.33 15.31 9.34
CA TRP A 45 -22.46 15.08 10.26
C TRP A 45 -22.69 16.26 11.23
N LEU A 46 -21.65 17.03 11.59
CA LEU A 46 -21.81 18.26 12.40
C LEU A 46 -22.51 19.35 11.58
N TRP A 47 -22.11 19.50 10.32
CA TRP A 47 -22.69 20.47 9.39
C TRP A 47 -24.21 20.24 9.17
N ASP A 48 -24.63 18.98 9.22
CA ASP A 48 -26.04 18.59 9.08
C ASP A 48 -26.94 19.20 10.15
N PHE A 49 -26.42 19.50 11.34
CA PHE A 49 -27.20 20.06 12.46
C PHE A 49 -27.93 21.35 12.08
N TRP A 50 -27.24 22.26 11.38
CA TRP A 50 -27.79 23.54 10.93
C TRP A 50 -28.74 23.42 9.74
N HIS A 51 -28.59 22.38 8.92
CA HIS A 51 -29.36 22.20 7.68
C HIS A 51 -30.60 21.32 7.87
N LEU A 52 -30.66 20.57 8.96
CA LEU A 52 -31.75 19.64 9.25
C LEU A 52 -33.14 20.28 9.22
N PRO A 53 -33.38 21.49 9.79
CA PRO A 53 -34.70 22.13 9.73
C PRO A 53 -35.15 22.41 8.29
N ALA A 54 -34.24 22.91 7.45
CA ALA A 54 -34.52 23.20 6.05
C ALA A 54 -34.86 21.93 5.25
N TRP A 55 -34.18 20.81 5.54
CA TRP A 55 -34.46 19.54 4.86
C TRP A 55 -35.76 18.88 5.32
N VAL A 56 -36.14 19.02 6.59
CA VAL A 56 -37.45 18.59 7.08
C VAL A 56 -38.57 19.38 6.41
N ALA A 57 -38.40 20.71 6.29
CA ALA A 57 -39.34 21.56 5.56
C ALA A 57 -39.46 21.16 4.08
N ALA A 58 -38.34 20.89 3.42
CA ALA A 58 -38.32 20.40 2.04
C ALA A 58 -39.03 19.03 1.89
N ALA A 59 -38.78 18.09 2.80
CA ALA A 59 -39.41 16.78 2.79
C ALA A 59 -40.93 16.82 3.04
N ASN A 60 -41.42 17.89 3.66
CA ASN A 60 -42.84 18.13 3.92
C ASN A 60 -43.56 18.90 2.80
N GLY A 61 -42.88 19.23 1.70
CA GLY A 61 -43.52 19.80 0.51
C GLY A 61 -43.27 21.30 0.28
N ALA A 62 -42.19 21.88 0.80
CA ALA A 62 -41.74 23.18 0.30
C ALA A 62 -41.48 23.10 -1.21
N PRO A 63 -41.84 24.13 -2.01
CA PRO A 63 -41.86 24.03 -3.47
C PRO A 63 -40.47 23.72 -4.01
N GLY A 64 -40.32 22.50 -4.55
CA GLY A 64 -39.16 22.08 -5.34
C GLY A 64 -39.01 23.01 -6.55
N GLY A 65 -37.75 23.32 -6.90
CA GLY A 65 -37.43 24.33 -7.90
C GLY A 65 -38.16 24.18 -9.24
N ARG A 66 -38.39 25.32 -9.91
CA ARG A 66 -39.11 25.44 -11.18
C ARG A 66 -38.57 24.43 -12.22
N VAL A 67 -39.49 23.70 -12.86
CA VAL A 67 -39.20 22.77 -13.96
C VAL A 67 -38.42 23.51 -15.05
N GLY A 68 -37.22 23.02 -15.39
CA GLY A 68 -36.36 23.60 -16.42
C GLY A 68 -35.24 24.52 -15.92
N ALA A 69 -35.19 24.87 -14.63
CA ALA A 69 -34.05 25.61 -14.07
C ALA A 69 -32.79 24.71 -14.03
N VAL A 70 -31.61 25.27 -14.33
CA VAL A 70 -30.32 24.61 -14.09
C VAL A 70 -29.86 24.96 -12.67
N PRO A 71 -29.41 24.00 -11.85
CA PRO A 71 -28.93 24.31 -10.50
C PRO A 71 -27.73 25.28 -10.52
N ALA A 72 -27.55 26.07 -9.47
CA ALA A 72 -26.40 26.95 -9.34
C ALA A 72 -25.09 26.15 -9.22
N LEU A 73 -23.99 26.70 -9.75
CA LEU A 73 -22.65 26.17 -9.49
C LEU A 73 -22.33 26.30 -8.01
N SER A 74 -21.86 25.22 -7.40
CA SER A 74 -21.44 25.22 -6.00
C SER A 74 -20.00 24.75 -5.90
N PRO A 75 -19.06 25.62 -5.51
CA PRO A 75 -17.66 25.22 -5.33
C PRO A 75 -17.51 24.17 -4.24
N LEU A 76 -18.35 24.22 -3.19
CA LEU A 76 -18.39 23.22 -2.13
C LEU A 76 -18.76 21.83 -2.68
N ARG A 77 -19.72 21.75 -3.61
CA ARG A 77 -20.06 20.47 -4.27
C ARG A 77 -18.93 19.96 -5.15
N LEU A 78 -18.25 20.84 -5.87
CA LEU A 78 -17.09 20.44 -6.67
C LEU A 78 -15.96 19.91 -5.77
N ALA A 79 -15.66 20.61 -4.66
CA ALA A 79 -14.68 20.16 -3.69
C ALA A 79 -15.06 18.78 -3.10
N GLY A 80 -16.33 18.60 -2.73
CA GLY A 80 -16.84 17.30 -2.28
C GLY A 80 -16.73 16.20 -3.33
N GLN A 81 -17.04 16.51 -4.60
CA GLN A 81 -16.88 15.58 -5.73
C GLN A 81 -15.43 15.15 -5.90
N VAL A 82 -14.50 16.09 -5.84
CA VAL A 82 -13.06 15.81 -5.95
C VAL A 82 -12.56 14.99 -4.76
N ALA A 83 -12.94 15.35 -3.54
CA ALA A 83 -12.54 14.65 -2.34
C ALA A 83 -13.06 13.20 -2.30
N VAL A 84 -14.36 13.00 -2.56
CA VAL A 84 -14.99 11.67 -2.51
C VAL A 84 -14.57 10.82 -3.70
N GLY A 85 -14.43 11.39 -4.90
CA GLY A 85 -13.90 10.67 -6.05
C GLY A 85 -12.46 10.21 -5.81
N THR A 86 -11.62 11.08 -5.24
CA THR A 86 -10.25 10.72 -4.86
C THR A 86 -10.22 9.60 -3.82
N TYR A 87 -11.06 9.71 -2.78
CA TYR A 87 -11.22 8.68 -1.76
C TYR A 87 -11.62 7.32 -2.38
N PHE A 88 -12.63 7.30 -3.25
CA PHE A 88 -13.07 6.06 -3.91
C PHE A 88 -11.97 5.46 -4.80
N GLY A 89 -11.25 6.28 -5.56
CA GLY A 89 -10.15 5.82 -6.40
C GLY A 89 -8.99 5.21 -5.60
N LEU A 90 -8.63 5.82 -4.45
CA LEU A 90 -7.63 5.28 -3.54
C LEU A 90 -8.10 3.99 -2.88
N VAL A 91 -9.34 3.94 -2.40
CA VAL A 91 -9.96 2.73 -1.85
C VAL A 91 -9.94 1.60 -2.87
N ALA A 92 -10.27 1.86 -4.14
CA ALA A 92 -10.24 0.85 -5.19
C ALA A 92 -8.81 0.33 -5.47
N ALA A 93 -7.82 1.23 -5.53
CA ALA A 93 -6.42 0.84 -5.71
C ALA A 93 -5.89 -0.04 -4.58
N LEU A 94 -6.33 0.23 -3.35
CA LEU A 94 -5.99 -0.59 -2.19
C LEU A 94 -6.79 -1.88 -2.17
N ALA A 95 -8.10 -1.85 -2.38
CA ALA A 95 -8.98 -2.98 -2.18
C ALA A 95 -8.89 -4.04 -3.29
N MET A 96 -8.59 -3.63 -4.52
CA MET A 96 -8.68 -4.49 -5.72
C MET A 96 -7.35 -4.52 -6.52
N PRO A 97 -6.23 -4.98 -5.93
CA PRO A 97 -4.95 -5.04 -6.65
C PRO A 97 -4.97 -6.00 -7.86
N TRP A 98 -5.92 -6.95 -7.89
CA TRP A 98 -6.08 -7.91 -8.98
C TRP A 98 -6.82 -7.32 -10.19
N VAL A 99 -7.50 -6.18 -10.04
CA VAL A 99 -8.19 -5.53 -11.15
C VAL A 99 -7.24 -4.51 -11.77
N PRO A 100 -7.11 -4.45 -13.11
CA PRO A 100 -6.29 -3.43 -13.77
C PRO A 100 -6.64 -2.02 -13.29
N ALA A 101 -5.61 -1.27 -12.90
CA ALA A 101 -5.73 0.06 -12.33
C ALA A 101 -6.47 1.03 -13.27
N LEU A 102 -6.25 0.87 -14.59
CA LEU A 102 -6.94 1.58 -15.67
C LEU A 102 -8.46 1.35 -15.74
N VAL A 103 -8.99 0.35 -15.04
CA VAL A 103 -10.43 0.03 -15.00
C VAL A 103 -11.00 0.32 -13.62
N ALA A 104 -10.40 -0.24 -12.57
CA ALA A 104 -10.92 -0.13 -11.20
C ALA A 104 -10.95 1.30 -10.70
N GLN A 105 -9.87 2.05 -10.91
CA GLN A 105 -9.73 3.41 -10.38
C GLN A 105 -10.69 4.40 -11.04
N PRO A 106 -10.72 4.57 -12.39
CA PRO A 106 -11.64 5.53 -13.00
C PRO A 106 -13.11 5.20 -12.77
N LEU A 107 -13.45 3.90 -12.70
CA LEU A 107 -14.80 3.47 -12.34
C LEU A 107 -15.15 3.93 -10.91
N ALA A 108 -14.28 3.64 -9.93
CA ALA A 108 -14.51 4.03 -8.55
C ALA A 108 -14.56 5.56 -8.39
N VAL A 109 -13.64 6.29 -9.01
CA VAL A 109 -13.62 7.76 -9.03
C VAL A 109 -14.93 8.31 -9.59
N GLY A 110 -15.36 7.83 -10.75
CA GLY A 110 -16.58 8.31 -11.39
C GLY A 110 -17.84 7.99 -10.59
N LEU A 111 -17.90 6.82 -9.92
CA LEU A 111 -18.98 6.48 -8.99
C LEU A 111 -19.00 7.38 -7.75
N GLY A 112 -17.84 7.67 -7.16
CA GLY A 112 -17.71 8.59 -6.03
C GLY A 112 -18.16 10.02 -6.39
N VAL A 113 -17.72 10.53 -7.54
CA VAL A 113 -18.15 11.83 -8.07
C VAL A 113 -19.66 11.85 -8.34
N GLN A 114 -20.19 10.81 -8.96
CA GLN A 114 -21.63 10.70 -9.27
C GLN A 114 -22.47 10.61 -7.99
N LEU A 115 -21.97 9.96 -6.95
CA LEU A 115 -22.63 9.89 -5.64
C LEU A 115 -22.81 11.29 -5.04
N VAL A 116 -21.74 12.10 -5.01
CA VAL A 116 -21.80 13.49 -4.52
C VAL A 116 -22.65 14.37 -5.44
N ALA A 117 -22.55 14.19 -6.75
CA ALA A 117 -23.39 14.89 -7.72
C ALA A 117 -24.89 14.62 -7.48
N SER A 118 -25.21 13.43 -6.97
CA SER A 118 -26.58 12.97 -6.68
C SER A 118 -27.07 13.37 -5.29
N VAL A 119 -26.32 14.16 -4.50
CA VAL A 119 -26.74 14.56 -3.14
C VAL A 119 -27.84 15.63 -3.19
N GLY A 120 -28.95 15.36 -2.50
CA GLY A 120 -30.14 16.22 -2.49
C GLY A 120 -30.95 16.08 -3.78
N ASP A 121 -31.42 17.21 -4.31
CA ASP A 121 -32.35 17.25 -5.46
C ASP A 121 -31.62 17.37 -6.81
N GLN A 122 -30.30 17.37 -6.79
CA GLN A 122 -29.45 17.46 -7.99
C GLN A 122 -28.91 16.08 -8.35
N THR A 123 -28.57 15.91 -9.62
CA THR A 123 -27.83 14.78 -10.17
C THR A 123 -27.04 15.23 -11.40
N ALA A 124 -26.07 14.44 -11.82
CA ALA A 124 -25.35 14.65 -13.08
C ALA A 124 -25.61 13.48 -14.04
N ARG A 125 -25.29 13.67 -15.32
CA ARG A 125 -25.31 12.60 -16.31
C ARG A 125 -24.18 11.61 -16.01
N ALA A 126 -24.53 10.48 -15.40
CA ALA A 126 -23.62 9.38 -15.07
C ALA A 126 -22.70 8.90 -16.22
N PRO A 127 -23.16 8.72 -17.47
CA PRO A 127 -22.25 8.29 -18.54
C PRO A 127 -21.18 9.34 -18.85
N SER A 128 -21.52 10.62 -18.79
CA SER A 128 -20.59 11.73 -19.05
C SER A 128 -19.53 11.84 -17.95
N THR A 129 -19.93 11.66 -16.69
CA THR A 129 -19.00 11.71 -15.55
C THR A 129 -18.04 10.52 -15.54
N LEU A 130 -18.54 9.33 -15.84
CA LEU A 130 -17.71 8.13 -15.97
C LEU A 130 -16.74 8.25 -17.14
N ALA A 131 -17.22 8.65 -18.33
CA ALA A 131 -16.36 8.84 -19.50
C ALA A 131 -15.21 9.82 -19.22
N ALA A 132 -15.49 10.94 -18.54
CA ALA A 132 -14.46 11.89 -18.14
C ALA A 132 -13.42 11.29 -17.18
N ALA A 133 -13.85 10.47 -16.21
CA ALA A 133 -12.93 9.78 -15.30
C ALA A 133 -12.01 8.81 -16.06
N PHE A 134 -12.56 8.02 -17.00
CA PHE A 134 -11.80 7.09 -17.83
C PHE A 134 -10.81 7.79 -18.76
N VAL A 135 -11.26 8.82 -19.49
CA VAL A 135 -10.40 9.61 -20.38
C VAL A 135 -9.24 10.24 -19.60
N ALA A 136 -9.53 10.85 -18.45
CA ALA A 136 -8.49 11.42 -17.61
C ALA A 136 -7.53 10.35 -17.08
N SER A 137 -8.02 9.21 -16.62
CA SER A 137 -7.17 8.12 -16.15
C SER A 137 -6.25 7.55 -17.24
N LEU A 138 -6.70 7.54 -18.49
CA LEU A 138 -5.91 7.09 -19.65
C LEU A 138 -4.76 8.07 -19.94
N LEU A 139 -5.03 9.38 -19.87
CA LEU A 139 -4.02 10.43 -20.07
C LEU A 139 -2.86 10.34 -19.06
N PHE A 140 -3.15 9.88 -17.84
CA PHE A 140 -2.16 9.73 -16.76
C PHE A 140 -1.69 8.27 -16.54
N GLN A 141 -1.88 7.40 -17.54
CA GLN A 141 -1.37 6.02 -17.57
C GLN A 141 -1.72 5.14 -16.36
N GLY A 142 -2.87 5.38 -15.70
CA GLY A 142 -3.34 4.53 -14.60
C GLY A 142 -2.43 4.49 -13.35
N ARG A 143 -1.55 5.49 -13.15
CA ARG A 143 -0.79 5.61 -11.89
C ARG A 143 -1.73 6.00 -10.74
N VAL A 144 -1.39 5.68 -9.50
CA VAL A 144 -2.19 6.10 -8.31
C VAL A 144 -2.39 7.62 -8.26
N LEU A 145 -1.40 8.39 -8.75
CA LEU A 145 -1.49 9.84 -8.88
C LEU A 145 -2.53 10.32 -9.92
N ALA A 146 -2.98 9.46 -10.84
CA ALA A 146 -4.03 9.77 -11.81
C ALA A 146 -5.42 9.95 -11.17
N VAL A 147 -5.61 9.46 -9.94
CA VAL A 147 -6.89 9.51 -9.22
C VAL A 147 -7.38 10.95 -9.02
N LEU A 148 -6.48 11.88 -8.64
CA LEU A 148 -6.84 13.27 -8.36
C LEU A 148 -7.20 14.06 -9.64
N PRO A 149 -6.39 14.04 -10.72
CA PRO A 149 -6.78 14.62 -12.01
C PRO A 149 -8.05 13.99 -12.60
N ALA A 150 -8.23 12.67 -12.46
CA ALA A 150 -9.45 12.00 -12.91
C ALA A 150 -10.68 12.46 -12.13
N SER A 151 -10.54 12.63 -10.81
CA SER A 151 -11.63 13.13 -9.96
C SER A 151 -11.97 14.58 -10.27
N LEU A 152 -10.98 15.41 -10.59
CA LEU A 152 -11.18 16.80 -11.03
C LEU A 152 -11.92 16.85 -12.38
N ALA A 153 -11.45 16.10 -13.37
CA ALA A 153 -12.07 16.05 -14.69
C ALA A 153 -13.53 15.56 -14.62
N ALA A 154 -13.77 14.49 -13.87
CA ALA A 154 -15.11 13.97 -13.62
C ALA A 154 -15.99 14.96 -12.86
N GLY A 155 -15.46 15.63 -11.82
CA GLY A 155 -16.17 16.65 -11.05
C GLY A 155 -16.59 17.85 -11.89
N VAL A 156 -15.66 18.41 -12.69
CA VAL A 156 -15.96 19.50 -13.63
C VAL A 156 -17.02 19.08 -14.65
N THR A 157 -16.94 17.85 -15.15
CA THR A 157 -17.92 17.32 -16.12
C THR A 157 -19.30 17.11 -15.46
N ALA A 158 -19.32 16.65 -14.21
CA ALA A 158 -20.54 16.53 -13.41
C ALA A 158 -21.22 17.90 -13.21
N GLN A 159 -20.42 18.94 -12.91
CA GLN A 159 -20.92 20.31 -12.80
C GLN A 159 -21.42 20.86 -14.13
N ARG A 160 -20.79 20.54 -15.27
CA ARG A 160 -21.25 20.97 -16.61
C ARG A 160 -22.56 20.30 -17.02
N HIS A 161 -22.79 19.05 -16.62
CA HIS A 161 -23.99 18.28 -16.98
C HIS A 161 -24.97 18.07 -15.82
N ARG A 162 -25.00 19.01 -14.88
CA ARG A 162 -25.90 19.00 -13.71
C ARG A 162 -27.36 19.20 -14.08
N ARG A 163 -28.27 18.49 -13.40
CA ARG A 163 -29.72 18.48 -13.63
C ARG A 163 -30.44 18.26 -12.31
N TYR A 164 -31.68 18.74 -12.20
CA TYR A 164 -32.54 18.33 -11.09
C TYR A 164 -33.05 16.90 -11.30
N LYS A 165 -33.25 16.18 -10.20
CA LYS A 165 -33.91 14.88 -10.21
C LYS A 165 -35.37 15.05 -10.65
N PRO A 166 -35.93 14.10 -11.43
CA PRO A 166 -37.34 14.15 -11.79
C PRO A 166 -38.20 14.06 -10.52
N HIS A 167 -39.00 15.09 -10.28
CA HIS A 167 -39.98 15.12 -9.18
C HIS A 167 -41.28 14.49 -9.71
N GLY A 168 -41.73 13.38 -9.12
CA GLY A 168 -43.02 12.76 -9.49
C GLY A 168 -43.03 11.23 -9.60
N ALA A 169 -41.88 10.56 -9.52
CA ALA A 169 -41.86 9.09 -9.42
C ALA A 169 -42.37 8.67 -8.03
N ALA A 170 -43.32 7.72 -7.99
CA ALA A 170 -43.80 7.14 -6.74
C ALA A 170 -42.61 6.68 -5.88
N GLN A 171 -42.56 7.16 -4.63
CA GLN A 171 -41.44 6.78 -3.76
C GLN A 171 -41.44 5.26 -3.54
N PRO A 172 -40.33 4.58 -3.82
CA PRO A 172 -40.25 3.15 -3.62
C PRO A 172 -40.42 2.80 -2.13
N ARG A 173 -40.95 1.60 -1.87
CA ARG A 173 -41.13 1.07 -0.51
C ARG A 173 -39.80 1.16 0.27
N LEU A 174 -39.89 1.42 1.58
CA LEU A 174 -38.72 1.53 2.45
C LEU A 174 -37.78 0.32 2.32
N ALA A 175 -38.33 -0.90 2.25
CA ALA A 175 -37.56 -2.12 2.06
C ALA A 175 -36.72 -2.11 0.77
N ALA A 176 -37.26 -1.63 -0.35
CA ALA A 176 -36.53 -1.53 -1.61
C ALA A 176 -35.41 -0.47 -1.54
N ARG A 177 -35.63 0.63 -0.81
CA ARG A 177 -34.60 1.64 -0.56
C ARG A 177 -33.46 1.08 0.28
N LEU A 178 -33.78 0.41 1.39
CA LEU A 178 -32.82 -0.25 2.25
C LEU A 178 -32.04 -1.34 1.52
N TYR A 179 -32.70 -2.15 0.70
CA TYR A 179 -32.06 -3.18 -0.12
C TYR A 179 -31.03 -2.58 -1.08
N ARG A 180 -31.38 -1.51 -1.80
CA ARG A 180 -30.45 -0.82 -2.72
C ARG A 180 -29.27 -0.19 -1.98
N LEU A 181 -29.51 0.41 -0.82
CA LEU A 181 -28.46 0.99 0.02
C LEU A 181 -27.53 -0.10 0.57
N GLY A 182 -28.09 -1.20 1.06
CA GLY A 182 -27.35 -2.37 1.54
C GLY A 182 -26.48 -2.97 0.43
N LEU A 183 -27.04 -3.15 -0.78
CA LEU A 183 -26.28 -3.64 -1.93
C LEU A 183 -25.13 -2.70 -2.32
N ALA A 184 -25.38 -1.38 -2.31
CA ALA A 184 -24.35 -0.39 -2.60
C ALA A 184 -23.25 -0.36 -1.53
N CYS A 185 -23.60 -0.47 -0.25
CA CYS A 185 -22.64 -0.55 0.84
C CYS A 185 -21.83 -1.85 0.76
N LEU A 186 -22.48 -2.97 0.45
CA LEU A 186 -21.82 -4.26 0.25
C LEU A 186 -20.85 -4.19 -0.93
N ALA A 187 -21.25 -3.61 -2.06
CA ALA A 187 -20.38 -3.44 -3.23
C ALA A 187 -19.13 -2.59 -2.91
N PHE A 188 -19.26 -1.60 -2.03
CA PHE A 188 -18.15 -0.77 -1.57
C PHE A 188 -17.26 -1.49 -0.54
N ALA A 189 -17.86 -2.17 0.45
CA ALA A 189 -17.14 -2.77 1.57
C ALA A 189 -16.58 -4.17 1.27
N ALA A 190 -17.19 -4.95 0.38
CA ALA A 190 -16.78 -6.33 0.10
C ALA A 190 -15.33 -6.44 -0.40
N PRO A 191 -14.84 -5.61 -1.35
CA PRO A 191 -13.44 -5.66 -1.76
C PRO A 191 -12.46 -5.38 -0.60
N LEU A 192 -12.82 -4.44 0.28
CA LEU A 192 -12.02 -4.11 1.47
C LEU A 192 -12.00 -5.26 2.48
N ALA A 193 -13.16 -5.87 2.74
CA ALA A 193 -13.29 -7.01 3.64
C ALA A 193 -12.53 -8.23 3.12
N CYS A 194 -12.65 -8.55 1.83
CA CYS A 194 -11.90 -9.62 1.18
C CYS A 194 -10.39 -9.40 1.33
N ARG A 195 -9.90 -8.18 1.11
CA ARG A 195 -8.48 -7.86 1.32
C ARG A 195 -8.05 -7.99 2.78
N GLY A 196 -8.87 -7.53 3.73
CA GLY A 196 -8.59 -7.65 5.16
C GLY A 196 -8.53 -9.11 5.62
N LEU A 197 -9.48 -9.94 5.18
CA LEU A 197 -9.54 -11.37 5.49
C LEU A 197 -8.40 -12.16 4.84
N CYS A 198 -8.08 -11.90 3.55
CA CYS A 198 -6.94 -12.52 2.89
C CYS A 198 -5.59 -12.04 3.49
N GLY A 199 -5.51 -10.79 3.93
CA GLY A 199 -4.37 -10.26 4.67
C GLY A 199 -4.18 -10.89 6.04
N ALA A 200 -5.27 -11.21 6.76
CA ALA A 200 -5.25 -11.93 8.03
C ALA A 200 -4.86 -13.41 7.87
N ALA A 201 -5.25 -14.06 6.77
CA ALA A 201 -4.76 -15.39 6.41
C ALA A 201 -3.26 -15.39 6.08
N GLY A 202 -2.75 -14.31 5.46
CA GLY A 202 -1.31 -14.08 5.28
C GLY A 202 -0.57 -13.69 6.58
N ALA A 203 -1.25 -13.06 7.55
CA ALA A 203 -0.68 -12.66 8.82
C ALA A 203 -0.35 -13.85 9.75
N LEU A 204 -1.07 -14.97 9.60
CA LEU A 204 -0.70 -16.24 10.25
C LEU A 204 0.59 -16.86 9.67
N GLY A 205 0.88 -16.60 8.39
CA GLY A 205 2.14 -16.98 7.75
C GLY A 205 3.31 -16.08 8.13
N THR A 206 3.08 -14.77 8.32
CA THR A 206 4.13 -13.84 8.76
C THR A 206 4.40 -13.88 10.27
N MET A 207 3.43 -14.32 11.08
CA MET A 207 3.63 -14.60 12.51
C MET A 207 4.66 -15.73 12.75
N LEU A 208 4.79 -16.69 11.83
CA LEU A 208 5.83 -17.73 11.87
C LEU A 208 7.18 -17.29 11.25
N ALA A 209 7.21 -16.17 10.52
CA ALA A 209 8.44 -15.59 9.94
C ALA A 209 9.09 -14.52 10.85
N LEU A 210 8.37 -14.05 11.87
CA LEU A 210 8.85 -13.09 12.86
C LEU A 210 10.11 -13.54 13.63
N PRO A 211 10.34 -14.83 13.96
CA PRO A 211 11.56 -15.22 14.68
C PRO A 211 12.83 -15.04 13.84
N ARG A 212 12.73 -15.05 12.51
CA ARG A 212 13.90 -14.94 11.62
C ARG A 212 14.30 -13.48 11.37
N ALA A 213 13.32 -12.60 11.15
CA ALA A 213 13.56 -11.18 10.95
C ALA A 213 13.94 -10.44 12.24
N VAL A 214 13.36 -10.84 13.39
CA VAL A 214 13.73 -10.26 14.69
C VAL A 214 15.14 -10.68 15.08
N THR A 215 15.57 -11.92 14.79
CA THR A 215 16.96 -12.36 15.05
C THR A 215 17.97 -11.55 14.22
N GLU A 216 17.68 -11.27 12.94
CA GLU A 216 18.54 -10.44 12.08
C GLU A 216 18.54 -8.96 12.52
N LEU A 217 17.40 -8.43 12.97
CA LEU A 217 17.28 -7.05 13.46
C LEU A 217 17.95 -6.85 14.83
N LEU A 218 17.95 -7.88 15.70
CA LEU A 218 18.61 -7.86 17.01
C LEU A 218 20.14 -7.94 16.88
N LEU A 219 20.65 -8.58 15.81
CA LEU A 219 22.09 -8.69 15.51
C LEU A 219 22.64 -7.48 14.74
N LEU A 220 21.76 -6.66 14.16
CA LEU A 220 22.07 -5.44 13.42
C LEU A 220 22.82 -4.36 14.26
N PRO A 221 22.46 -4.08 15.53
CA PRO A 221 23.24 -3.16 16.36
C PRO A 221 24.64 -3.71 16.67
N LEU A 222 24.80 -5.04 16.82
CA LEU A 222 26.11 -5.67 17.06
C LEU A 222 27.03 -5.53 15.83
N ARG A 223 26.48 -5.72 14.62
CA ARG A 223 27.19 -5.49 13.35
C ARG A 223 27.48 -4.00 13.09
N ALA A 224 26.58 -3.11 13.49
CA ALA A 224 26.77 -1.67 13.37
C ALA A 224 27.83 -1.14 14.35
N THR A 225 27.93 -1.65 15.59
CA THR A 225 29.03 -1.33 16.50
C THR A 225 30.39 -1.79 15.98
N GLY A 226 30.45 -2.91 15.24
CA GLY A 226 31.69 -3.35 14.58
C GLY A 226 32.14 -2.37 13.49
N LEU A 227 31.21 -1.97 12.61
CA LEU A 227 31.46 -0.99 11.54
C LEU A 227 31.78 0.42 12.06
N LEU A 228 31.17 0.83 13.17
CA LEU A 228 31.42 2.15 13.77
C LEU A 228 32.76 2.21 14.52
N ALA A 229 33.21 1.08 15.10
CA ALA A 229 34.55 0.93 15.67
C ALA A 229 35.65 0.92 14.57
N GLU A 230 35.35 0.39 13.38
CA GLU A 230 36.23 0.47 12.20
C GLU A 230 36.34 1.91 11.65
N VAL A 231 35.23 2.63 11.52
CA VAL A 231 35.21 4.01 10.97
C VAL A 231 35.87 5.04 11.91
N LEU A 232 35.79 4.84 13.23
CA LEU A 232 36.41 5.72 14.22
C LEU A 232 37.87 5.35 14.57
N GLY A 233 38.42 4.32 13.92
CA GLY A 233 39.85 3.98 14.04
C GLY A 233 40.26 3.38 15.39
N PHE A 234 39.33 2.84 16.16
CA PHE A 234 39.62 2.22 17.46
C PHE A 234 39.95 0.71 17.39
N ALA A 235 39.87 0.09 16.21
CA ALA A 235 40.36 -1.26 15.99
C ALA A 235 41.26 -1.27 14.74
N GLY A 236 42.54 -1.56 14.93
CA GLY A 236 43.50 -1.71 13.86
C GLY A 236 43.10 -2.85 12.92
N GLY A 237 42.88 -2.50 11.65
CA GLY A 237 43.13 -3.30 10.45
C GLY A 237 42.45 -4.67 10.33
N PHE A 238 41.33 -4.71 9.59
CA PHE A 238 40.88 -5.93 8.91
C PHE A 238 40.57 -5.65 7.44
N PRO A 239 41.19 -6.36 6.45
CA PRO A 239 41.05 -6.03 5.04
C PRO A 239 40.07 -6.98 4.36
N ALA A 240 38.87 -6.50 4.03
CA ALA A 240 37.84 -7.29 3.36
C ALA A 240 38.14 -7.62 1.87
N GLN A 241 39.24 -7.12 1.31
CA GLN A 241 39.74 -7.50 -0.02
C GLN A 241 40.77 -8.65 0.03
N GLU A 242 41.25 -9.03 1.22
CA GLU A 242 42.28 -10.06 1.41
C GLU A 242 41.70 -11.47 1.60
N TRP A 243 40.40 -11.58 1.87
CA TRP A 243 39.74 -12.85 2.21
C TRP A 243 39.53 -13.79 1.02
N SER A 244 39.41 -13.27 -0.21
CA SER A 244 39.39 -14.13 -1.41
C SER A 244 40.80 -14.65 -1.74
N GLY A 245 41.84 -13.83 -1.55
CA GLY A 245 43.23 -14.20 -1.86
C GLY A 245 43.90 -15.08 -0.79
N ARG A 246 43.55 -14.92 0.49
CA ARG A 246 44.09 -15.73 1.59
C ARG A 246 43.59 -17.18 1.50
N GLY A 247 42.32 -17.38 1.16
CA GLY A 247 41.78 -18.73 0.94
C GLY A 247 42.48 -19.48 -0.19
N GLU A 248 42.77 -18.80 -1.30
CA GLU A 248 43.53 -19.38 -2.42
C GLU A 248 44.99 -19.70 -2.07
N ARG A 249 45.67 -18.82 -1.32
CA ARG A 249 47.05 -19.05 -0.85
C ARG A 249 47.13 -20.23 0.12
N GLN A 250 46.20 -20.30 1.06
CA GLN A 250 46.12 -21.39 2.03
C GLN A 250 45.86 -22.74 1.32
N GLN A 251 45.00 -22.74 0.29
CA GLN A 251 44.72 -23.94 -0.49
C GLN A 251 45.96 -24.42 -1.29
N ARG A 252 46.71 -23.50 -1.92
CA ARG A 252 47.98 -23.84 -2.59
C ARG A 252 49.04 -24.35 -1.61
N ALA A 253 49.12 -23.80 -0.40
CA ALA A 253 50.05 -24.26 0.62
C ALA A 253 49.75 -25.71 1.05
N TYR A 254 48.47 -26.08 1.21
CA TYR A 254 48.08 -27.46 1.47
C TYR A 254 48.44 -28.40 0.30
N GLU A 255 48.30 -27.94 -0.96
CA GLU A 255 48.69 -28.71 -2.14
C GLU A 255 50.22 -28.96 -2.21
N VAL A 256 51.04 -27.95 -1.87
CA VAL A 256 52.52 -28.07 -1.84
C VAL A 256 52.97 -29.08 -0.79
N LEU A 257 52.30 -29.16 0.36
CA LEU A 257 52.56 -30.15 1.40
C LEU A 257 51.87 -31.51 1.16
N GLY A 258 51.10 -31.66 0.07
CA GLY A 258 50.40 -32.90 -0.27
C GLY A 258 49.26 -33.27 0.68
N LEU A 259 48.65 -32.28 1.34
CA LEU A 259 47.60 -32.46 2.34
C LEU A 259 46.24 -31.96 1.85
N LEU A 260 45.17 -32.49 2.43
CA LEU A 260 43.81 -32.01 2.16
C LEU A 260 43.55 -30.67 2.88
N PRO A 261 42.79 -29.73 2.28
CA PRO A 261 42.41 -28.49 2.93
C PRO A 261 41.72 -28.77 4.28
N GLY A 262 42.22 -28.19 5.36
CA GLY A 262 41.72 -28.41 6.72
C GLY A 262 42.33 -29.60 7.47
N SER A 263 43.45 -30.15 6.99
CA SER A 263 44.25 -31.14 7.74
C SER A 263 44.78 -30.56 9.06
N SER A 264 45.00 -31.42 10.06
CA SER A 264 45.43 -30.98 11.40
C SER A 264 46.85 -30.38 11.39
N THR A 265 47.15 -29.48 12.33
CA THR A 265 48.48 -28.85 12.45
C THR A 265 49.59 -29.87 12.72
N GLU A 266 49.26 -31.00 13.38
CA GLU A 266 50.16 -32.12 13.60
C GLU A 266 50.52 -32.82 12.30
N ASP A 267 49.56 -32.98 11.38
CA ASP A 267 49.80 -33.57 10.05
C ASP A 267 50.59 -32.62 9.15
N VAL A 268 50.37 -31.31 9.25
CA VAL A 268 51.16 -30.27 8.57
C VAL A 268 52.63 -30.33 9.03
N HIS A 269 52.87 -30.37 10.34
CA HIS A 269 54.22 -30.48 10.89
C HIS A 269 54.91 -31.80 10.51
N ARG A 270 54.16 -32.91 10.45
CA ARG A 270 54.69 -34.21 10.06
C ARG A 270 55.11 -34.20 8.59
N SER A 271 54.21 -33.77 7.70
CA SER A 271 54.47 -33.72 6.25
C SER A 271 55.63 -32.78 5.91
N TYR A 272 55.67 -31.59 6.52
CA TYR A 272 56.77 -30.64 6.33
C TYR A 272 58.13 -31.24 6.70
N ARG A 273 58.25 -31.90 7.86
CA ARG A 273 59.51 -32.52 8.29
C ARG A 273 59.98 -33.64 7.36
N GLU A 274 59.05 -34.39 6.77
CA GLU A 274 59.37 -35.45 5.82
C GLU A 274 59.84 -34.85 4.48
N LEU A 275 59.14 -33.85 3.96
CA LEU A 275 59.47 -33.18 2.70
C LEU A 275 60.78 -32.40 2.79
N VAL A 276 61.07 -31.73 3.92
CA VAL A 276 62.34 -31.03 4.15
C VAL A 276 63.52 -31.98 4.17
N LYS A 277 63.39 -33.15 4.82
CA LYS A 277 64.47 -34.15 4.81
C LYS A 277 64.73 -34.71 3.42
N LEU A 278 63.67 -34.85 2.62
CA LEU A 278 63.73 -35.35 1.25
C LEU A 278 64.36 -34.33 0.29
N TRP A 279 64.02 -33.04 0.44
CA TRP A 279 64.45 -31.96 -0.47
C TRP A 279 65.57 -31.08 0.09
N HIS A 280 66.23 -31.47 1.18
CA HIS A 280 67.33 -30.69 1.74
C HIS A 280 68.47 -30.54 0.70
N PRO A 281 69.01 -29.32 0.48
CA PRO A 281 70.05 -29.07 -0.52
C PRO A 281 71.33 -29.88 -0.26
N ASP A 282 71.65 -30.15 1.02
CA ASP A 282 72.81 -30.98 1.38
C ASP A 282 72.67 -32.46 0.96
N HIS A 283 71.44 -32.98 0.92
CA HIS A 283 71.16 -34.36 0.52
C HIS A 283 71.05 -34.51 -1.01
N ASN A 284 70.72 -33.44 -1.72
CA ASN A 284 70.41 -33.45 -3.15
C ASN A 284 71.41 -32.64 -3.99
N ARG A 285 72.72 -32.85 -3.75
CA ARG A 285 73.81 -32.09 -4.41
C ARG A 285 73.81 -32.18 -5.95
N GLN A 286 73.24 -33.23 -6.53
CA GLN A 286 73.15 -33.40 -8.00
C GLN A 286 72.01 -32.58 -8.63
N ARG A 287 71.03 -32.15 -7.84
CA ARG A 287 69.89 -31.34 -8.27
C ARG A 287 69.73 -30.15 -7.32
N ALA A 288 70.84 -29.48 -7.05
CA ALA A 288 70.91 -28.43 -6.02
C ALA A 288 69.90 -27.31 -6.30
N GLU A 289 69.77 -26.85 -7.55
CA GLU A 289 68.84 -25.79 -7.92
C GLU A 289 67.36 -26.19 -7.74
N GLU A 290 67.00 -27.43 -8.07
CA GLU A 290 65.62 -27.93 -7.90
C GLU A 290 65.29 -28.17 -6.42
N ALA A 291 66.25 -28.72 -5.67
CA ALA A 291 66.11 -28.96 -4.24
C ALA A 291 65.99 -27.64 -3.46
N GLU A 292 66.78 -26.63 -3.81
CA GLU A 292 66.71 -25.30 -3.22
C GLU A 292 65.36 -24.62 -3.50
N ARG A 293 64.86 -24.66 -4.75
CA ARG A 293 63.54 -24.12 -5.09
C ARG A 293 62.42 -24.81 -4.32
N ARG A 294 62.43 -26.15 -4.29
CA ARG A 294 61.44 -26.92 -3.53
C ARG A 294 61.53 -26.66 -2.04
N PHE A 295 62.72 -26.50 -1.50
CA PHE A 295 62.93 -26.17 -0.09
C PHE A 295 62.32 -24.81 0.27
N ILE A 296 62.51 -23.80 -0.57
CA ILE A 296 61.91 -22.47 -0.40
C ILE A 296 60.38 -22.55 -0.47
N GLU A 297 59.81 -23.24 -1.47
CA GLU A 297 58.37 -23.41 -1.62
C GLU A 297 57.74 -24.14 -0.40
N LEU A 298 58.41 -25.15 0.13
CA LEU A 298 57.96 -25.89 1.32
C LEU A 298 57.98 -25.02 2.57
N GLN A 299 58.98 -24.16 2.71
CA GLN A 299 59.08 -23.23 3.83
C GLN A 299 57.99 -22.16 3.76
N GLU A 300 57.77 -21.56 2.58
CA GLU A 300 56.69 -20.59 2.36
C GLU A 300 55.31 -21.20 2.63
N ALA A 301 55.07 -22.43 2.18
CA ALA A 301 53.81 -23.14 2.41
C ALA A 301 53.57 -23.46 3.90
N TYR A 302 54.63 -23.82 4.64
CA TYR A 302 54.54 -24.07 6.08
C TYR A 302 54.34 -22.78 6.88
N GLU A 303 54.93 -21.67 6.46
CA GLU A 303 54.75 -20.36 7.12
C GLU A 303 53.33 -19.78 6.92
N GLU A 304 52.63 -20.15 5.85
CA GLU A 304 51.27 -19.68 5.54
C GLU A 304 50.15 -20.51 6.23
N LEU A 305 50.44 -21.72 6.74
CA LEU A 305 49.48 -22.68 7.33
C LEU A 305 49.55 -22.79 8.86
#